data_AF-A0A536G6L8-F1
#
_entry.id   AF-A0A536G6L8-F1
#
_cell.length_a   1.000
_cell.length_b   1.000
_cell.length_c   1.000
_cell.angle_alpha   90.00
_cell.angle_beta   90.00
_cell.angle_gamma   90.00
#
_symmetry.space_group_name_H-M   'P 1'
#
loop_
_entity.id
_entity.type
_entity.pdbx_description
1 polymer ?
#
loop_
_entity_poly.entity_id
_entity_poly.type
_entity_poly.pdbx_seq_one_letter_code
_entity_poly.pdbx_strand_id
1 'polypeptide(L)' 'MAEQRYKAVMAVISEGRTITQVARDWDVSRQTMHAWLARYEADGLEGLANLSHRPAHCPH' A
#
# COMPACT_ATOMS: atom_id res chain seq x y z
N MET A 1 -3.96 -2.39 10.85
CA MET A 1 -3.87 -2.65 9.39
C MET A 1 -3.10 -1.57 8.63
N ALA A 2 -3.24 -0.28 8.92
CA ALA A 2 -2.45 0.78 8.27
C ALA A 2 -0.93 0.69 8.59
N GLU A 3 -0.59 0.27 9.81
CA GLU A 3 0.78 0.16 10.29
C GLU A 3 1.66 -0.82 9.48
N GLN A 4 1.07 -1.91 8.97
CA GLN A 4 1.77 -2.88 8.13
C GLN A 4 2.08 -2.29 6.74
N ARG A 5 1.11 -1.60 6.14
CA ARG A 5 1.29 -0.92 4.85
C ARG A 5 2.33 0.18 4.94
N TYR A 6 2.34 0.90 6.06
CA TYR A 6 3.32 1.98 6.30
C TYR A 6 4.75 1.43 6.35
N LYS A 7 4.97 0.32 7.06
CA LYS A 7 6.27 -0.34 7.10
C LYS A 7 6.72 -0.80 5.70
N ALA A 8 5.81 -1.34 4.89
CA ALA A 8 6.12 -1.74 3.52
C ALA A 8 6.54 -0.53 2.65
N VAL A 9 5.81 0.59 2.73
CA VAL A 9 6.14 1.84 2.01
C VAL A 9 7.48 2.42 2.48
N MET A 10 7.73 2.43 3.79
CA MET A 10 9.01 2.88 4.36
C MET A 10 10.18 1.99 3.95
N ALA A 11 9.99 0.68 3.80
CA ALA A 11 11.06 -0.20 3.29
C ALA A 11 11.44 0.14 1.83
N VAL A 12 10.50 0.63 1.02
CA VAL A 12 10.81 1.09 -0.34
C VAL A 12 11.50 2.45 -0.32
N ILE A 13 10.97 3.42 0.43
CA ILE A 13 11.43 4.82 0.39
C ILE A 13 12.69 5.05 1.23
N SER A 14 12.72 4.52 2.46
CA SER A 14 13.81 4.75 3.42
C SER A 14 14.97 3.76 3.23
N GLU A 15 14.65 2.48 3.07
CA GLU A 15 15.68 1.44 2.89
C GLU A 15 16.09 1.23 1.42
N GLY A 16 15.42 1.90 0.48
CA GLY A 16 15.72 1.80 -0.96
C GLY A 16 15.45 0.42 -1.56
N ARG A 17 14.65 -0.44 -0.89
CA ARG A 17 14.34 -1.77 -1.40
C ARG A 17 13.46 -1.68 -2.63
N THR A 18 13.62 -2.63 -3.56
CA THR A 18 12.78 -2.64 -4.75
C THR A 18 11.34 -3.04 -4.42
N ILE A 19 10.38 -2.47 -5.15
CA ILE A 19 8.94 -2.79 -5.01
C ILE A 19 8.70 -4.30 -5.11
N THR A 20 9.42 -5.00 -6.00
CA THR A 20 9.29 -6.45 -6.19
C THR A 20 9.75 -7.25 -4.96
N GLN A 21 10.83 -6.84 -4.30
CA GLN A 21 11.31 -7.50 -3.08
C GLN A 21 10.32 -7.30 -1.94
N VAL A 22 9.90 -6.05 -1.70
CA VAL A 22 8.95 -5.73 -0.62
C VAL A 22 7.60 -6.39 -0.87
N ALA A 23 7.12 -6.43 -2.12
CA ALA A 23 5.88 -7.11 -2.46
C ALA A 23 5.92 -8.62 -2.09
N ARG A 24 7.06 -9.29 -2.32
CA ARG A 24 7.24 -10.70 -1.94
C ARG A 24 7.33 -10.89 -0.43
N ASP A 25 8.11 -10.06 0.25
CA ASP A 25 8.30 -10.14 1.71
C ASP A 25 6.98 -9.94 2.47
N TRP A 26 6.07 -9.14 1.91
CA TRP A 26 4.78 -8.79 2.50
C TRP A 26 3.60 -9.57 1.93
N ASP A 27 3.85 -10.57 1.06
CA ASP A 27 2.83 -11.39 0.39
C ASP A 27 1.73 -10.56 -0.33
N VAL A 28 2.15 -9.50 -1.03
CA VAL A 28 1.25 -8.64 -1.80
C VAL A 28 1.67 -8.56 -3.26
N SER A 29 0.72 -8.20 -4.13
CA SER A 29 1.02 -7.89 -5.52
C SER A 29 1.84 -6.60 -5.63
N ARG A 30 2.73 -6.55 -6.63
CA ARG A 30 3.43 -5.31 -7.03
C ARG A 30 2.43 -4.18 -7.33
N GLN A 31 1.27 -4.49 -7.90
CA GLN A 31 0.22 -3.51 -8.18
C GLN A 31 -0.33 -2.89 -6.88
N THR A 32 -0.48 -3.70 -5.84
CA THR A 32 -0.91 -3.23 -4.50
C THR A 32 0.11 -2.27 -3.91
N MET A 33 1.40 -2.59 -4.02
CA MET A 33 2.49 -1.71 -3.58
C MET A 33 2.50 -0.37 -4.34
N HIS A 34 2.34 -0.40 -5.67
CA HIS A 34 2.22 0.82 -6.47
C HIS A 34 1.01 1.67 -6.04
N ALA A 35 -0.14 1.04 -5.77
CA ALA A 35 -1.32 1.76 -5.28
C ALA A 35 -1.09 2.39 -3.90
N TRP A 36 -0.35 1.73 -3.01
CA TRP A 36 0.01 2.29 -1.70
C TRP A 36 0.97 3.47 -1.83
N LEU A 37 1.98 3.37 -2.70
CA LEU A 37 2.90 4.47 -2.98
C LEU A 37 2.17 5.68 -3.56
N ALA A 38 1.31 5.48 -4.57
CA ALA A 38 0.54 6.56 -5.17
C ALA A 38 -0.38 7.26 -4.15
N ARG A 39 -1.02 6.49 -3.25
CA ARG A 39 -1.84 7.06 -2.17
C ARG A 39 -1.01 7.78 -1.11
N TYR A 40 0.18 7.27 -0.81
CA TYR A 40 1.11 7.92 0.11
C TYR A 40 1.61 9.25 -0.45
N GLU A 41 1.87 9.33 -1.75
CA GLU A 41 2.27 10.58 -2.42
C GLU A 41 1.11 11.59 -2.50
N ALA A 42 -0.13 11.13 -2.68
CA ALA A 42 -1.30 11.99 -2.79
C ALA A 42 -1.79 12.54 -1.43
N ASP A 43 -1.98 11.65 -0.45
CA ASP A 43 -2.69 11.94 0.80
C ASP A 43 -1.83 11.61 2.05
N GLY A 44 -0.57 11.22 1.89
CA GLY A 44 0.32 10.86 2.99
C GLY A 44 -0.13 9.61 3.75
N LEU A 45 0.06 9.63 5.07
CA LEU A 45 -0.34 8.55 5.98
C LEU A 45 -1.85 8.29 5.97
N GLU A 46 -2.68 9.30 5.71
CA GLU A 46 -4.14 9.16 5.66
C GLU A 46 -4.59 8.33 4.46
N GLY A 47 -3.92 8.44 3.31
CA GLY A 47 -4.19 7.63 2.12
C GLY A 47 -3.89 6.12 2.28
N LEU A 48 -3.04 5.77 3.25
CA LEU A 48 -2.72 4.38 3.61
C LEU A 48 -3.71 3.78 4.61
N ALA A 49 -4.45 4.63 5.33
CA ALA A 49 -5.49 4.21 6.23
C ALA A 49 -6.56 3.46 5.44
N ASN A 50 -7.00 2.35 6.02
CA ASN A 50 -7.73 1.32 5.33
C ASN A 50 -9.09 1.80 4.82
N LEU A 51 -9.15 2.24 3.55
CA LEU A 51 -10.33 2.08 2.71
C LEU A 51 -10.51 0.58 2.53
N SER A 52 -11.16 -0.02 3.53
CA SER A 52 -11.66 -1.38 3.50
C SER A 52 -12.27 -1.62 2.14
N HIS A 53 -12.04 -2.84 1.68
CA HIS A 53 -12.53 -3.53 0.49
C HIS A 53 -14.08 -3.56 0.38
N ARG A 54 -14.77 -2.47 0.73
CA ARG A 54 -16.20 -2.32 0.44
C ARG A 54 -16.26 -1.91 -1.02
N PRO A 55 -16.71 -2.79 -1.94
CA PRO A 55 -17.15 -2.30 -3.23
C PRO A 55 -18.20 -1.21 -2.93
N ALA A 56 -17.96 0.00 -3.41
CA ALA A 56 -18.94 1.09 -3.29
C ALA A 56 -20.20 0.82 -4.14
N HIS A 57 -20.26 -0.32 -4.83
CA HIS A 57 -21.32 -0.65 -5.76
C HIS A 57 -21.66 -2.14 -5.69
N CYS A 58 -22.72 -2.45 -4.96
CA CYS A 58 -23.51 -3.66 -5.19
C CYS A 58 -24.65 -3.25 -6.13
N PRO A 59 -24.65 -3.62 -7.43
CA PRO A 59 -25.86 -3.51 -8.22
C PRO A 59 -26.87 -4.52 -7.65
N HIS A 60 -27.99 -4.01 -7.14
CA HIS A 60 -29.17 -4.80 -6.76
C HIS A 60 -30.08 -4.95 -7.97
#